data_AF-A0A9D7PBW5-F1
#
_entry.id   AF-A0A9D7PBW5-F1
#
_cell.length_a   1.000
_cell.length_b   1.000
_cell.length_c   1.000
_cell.angle_alpha   90.00
_cell.angle_beta   90.00
_cell.angle_gamma   90.00
#
_symmetry.space_group_name_H-M   'P 1'
#
loop_
_entity.id
_entity.type
_entity.pdbx_description
1 polymer ?
#
loop_
_entity_poly.entity_id
_entity_poly.type
_entity_poly.pdbx_seq_one_letter_code
_entity_poly.pdbx_strand_id
1 'polypeptide(L)'
;MRPEFGAPSGVGRYGVLDRDDDGRPVCHECGRAFEQLATHTRTAHGLTAARYREKHGLSTRTRLIGTATAARLSEAWYEHETEHLARLDAARDVDAARAGNTAAGQRRAERVARRIEASSARRVDLIPAQVAELGDLTDMQGWADRARALIERDGVSHAAIARAVGLANGSVVWNRLRRYPPV
;
A
#
# COMPACT_ATOMS: atom_id res chain seq x y z
N MET A 1 -21.07 2.77 5.91
CA MET A 1 -20.18 2.79 4.73
C MET A 1 -18.88 3.50 5.13
N ARG A 2 -17.70 2.93 4.85
CA ARG A 2 -16.43 3.62 5.18
C ARG A 2 -16.12 4.64 4.07
N PRO A 3 -15.65 5.86 4.39
CA PRO A 3 -15.31 6.85 3.37
C PRO A 3 -14.21 6.33 2.44
N GLU A 4 -14.20 6.83 1.21
CA GLU A 4 -13.11 6.59 0.27
C GLU A 4 -11.82 7.29 0.72
N PHE A 5 -10.68 6.77 0.27
CA PHE A 5 -9.39 7.40 0.53
C PHE A 5 -9.36 8.79 -0.11
N GLY A 6 -8.93 9.80 0.66
CA GLY A 6 -8.89 11.19 0.22
C GLY A 6 -10.18 11.99 0.43
N ALA A 7 -11.29 11.34 0.79
CA ALA A 7 -12.54 12.05 1.12
C ALA A 7 -12.36 13.01 2.30
N PRO A 8 -13.19 14.07 2.43
CA PRO A 8 -13.12 14.96 3.59
C PRO A 8 -13.23 14.22 4.92
N SER A 9 -12.38 14.57 5.89
CA SER A 9 -12.38 14.00 7.24
C SER A 9 -12.03 15.08 8.28
N GLY A 10 -13.06 15.62 8.93
CA GLY A 10 -12.91 16.82 9.76
C GLY A 10 -12.40 17.97 8.88
N VAL A 11 -11.29 18.59 9.26
CA VAL A 11 -10.61 19.60 8.43
C VAL A 11 -9.51 19.04 7.53
N GLY A 12 -9.29 17.73 7.54
CA GLY A 12 -8.30 17.03 6.71
C GLY A 12 -8.93 16.03 5.74
N ARG A 13 -8.16 15.00 5.37
CA ARG A 13 -8.57 13.97 4.39
C ARG A 13 -8.48 12.56 4.96
N TYR A 14 -9.50 11.76 4.70
CA TYR A 14 -9.60 10.38 5.19
C TYR A 14 -8.47 9.52 4.61
N GLY A 15 -7.66 8.93 5.47
CA GLY A 15 -6.51 8.10 5.12
C GLY A 15 -5.25 8.89 4.78
N VAL A 16 -5.24 10.22 4.91
CA VAL A 16 -4.07 11.06 4.62
C VAL A 16 -3.76 11.96 5.80
N LEU A 17 -2.56 11.85 6.36
CA LEU A 17 -2.09 12.75 7.41
C LEU A 17 -1.22 13.84 6.80
N ASP A 18 -1.81 15.02 6.62
CA ASP A 18 -1.10 16.21 6.16
C ASP A 18 -0.07 16.67 7.19
N ARG A 19 0.98 17.33 6.70
CA ARG A 19 2.06 17.93 7.51
C ARG A 19 2.27 19.37 7.05
N ASP A 20 2.67 20.22 7.98
CA ASP A 20 3.11 21.58 7.64
C ASP A 20 4.54 21.57 7.06
N ASP A 21 5.04 22.77 6.74
CA ASP A 21 6.37 22.96 6.14
C ASP A 21 7.51 22.48 7.08
N ASP A 22 7.28 22.50 8.39
CA ASP A 22 8.20 21.97 9.40
C ASP A 22 8.09 20.43 9.58
N GLY A 23 7.19 19.78 8.84
CA GLY A 23 6.94 18.34 8.91
C GLY A 23 6.12 17.91 10.13
N ARG A 24 5.47 18.84 10.82
CA ARG A 24 4.58 18.57 11.96
C ARG A 24 3.21 18.09 11.45
N PRO A 25 2.68 16.97 11.97
CA PRO A 25 1.36 16.49 11.56
C PRO A 25 0.25 17.48 11.90
N VAL A 26 -0.63 17.72 10.92
CA VAL A 26 -1.81 18.58 11.05
C VAL A 26 -2.97 17.77 11.63
N CYS A 27 -3.63 18.32 12.65
CA CYS A 27 -4.76 17.68 13.30
C CYS A 27 -6.02 17.75 12.44
N HIS A 28 -6.62 16.61 12.09
CA HIS A 28 -7.92 16.51 11.42
C HIS A 28 -9.10 17.13 12.20
N GLU A 29 -9.02 17.31 13.52
CA GLU A 29 -10.13 17.87 14.31
C GLU A 29 -10.10 19.40 14.35
N CYS A 30 -8.91 20.01 14.37
CA CYS A 30 -8.76 21.45 14.59
C CYS A 30 -7.85 22.18 13.60
N GLY A 31 -7.17 21.46 12.69
CA GLY A 31 -6.39 22.04 11.60
C GLY A 31 -5.03 22.60 11.98
N ARG A 32 -4.65 22.50 13.25
CA ARG A 32 -3.36 22.98 13.75
C ARG A 32 -2.31 21.88 13.66
N ALA A 33 -1.06 22.28 13.42
CA ALA A 33 0.09 21.40 13.38
C ALA A 33 0.72 21.23 14.77
N PHE A 34 1.19 20.02 15.09
CA PHE A 34 1.77 19.70 16.40
C PHE A 34 2.95 18.74 16.29
N GLU A 35 3.99 18.96 17.09
CA GLU A 35 5.10 17.99 17.20
C GLU A 35 4.66 16.62 17.72
N GLN A 36 3.69 16.59 18.63
CA GLN A 36 3.16 15.36 19.23
C GLN A 36 1.62 15.34 19.13
N LEU A 37 1.11 15.01 17.94
CA LEU A 37 -0.32 14.95 17.68
C LEU A 37 -1.04 13.91 18.55
N ALA A 38 -0.39 12.80 18.91
CA ALA A 38 -0.96 11.81 19.82
C ALA A 38 -1.28 12.39 21.22
N THR A 39 -0.41 13.25 21.75
CA THR A 39 -0.63 13.92 23.04
C THR A 39 -1.74 14.95 22.91
N HIS A 40 -1.70 15.77 21.87
CA HIS A 40 -2.72 16.79 21.60
C HIS A 40 -4.13 16.18 21.45
N THR A 41 -4.29 15.13 20.64
CA THR A 41 -5.60 14.50 20.40
C THR A 41 -6.19 13.89 21.67
N ARG A 42 -5.34 13.36 22.57
CA ARG A 42 -5.79 12.86 23.87
C ARG A 42 -6.28 13.98 24.77
N THR A 43 -5.54 15.08 24.88
CA THR A 43 -5.84 16.17 25.83
C THR A 43 -6.91 17.12 25.34
N ALA A 44 -6.89 17.49 24.05
CA ALA A 44 -7.81 18.47 23.48
C ALA A 44 -9.10 17.84 22.91
N HIS A 45 -9.04 16.57 22.50
CA HIS A 45 -10.15 15.91 21.80
C HIS A 45 -10.61 14.60 22.45
N GLY A 46 -10.00 14.16 23.56
CA GLY A 46 -10.35 12.91 24.23
C GLY A 46 -10.12 11.65 23.38
N LEU A 47 -9.34 11.77 22.30
CA LEU A 47 -9.07 10.67 21.36
C LEU A 47 -7.72 10.04 21.68
N THR A 48 -7.73 8.73 21.94
CA THR A 48 -6.48 7.97 21.95
C THR A 48 -5.89 7.91 20.53
N ALA A 49 -4.58 7.74 20.43
CA ALA A 49 -3.91 7.63 19.13
C ALA A 49 -4.47 6.48 18.26
N ALA A 50 -4.96 5.40 18.87
CA ALA A 50 -5.61 4.30 18.16
C ALA A 50 -6.98 4.72 17.59
N ARG A 51 -7.84 5.33 18.42
CA ARG A 51 -9.15 5.84 18.00
C ARG A 51 -9.03 6.95 16.96
N TYR A 52 -8.04 7.82 17.10
CA TYR A 52 -7.76 8.87 16.11
C TYR A 52 -7.45 8.29 14.73
N ARG A 53 -6.51 7.33 14.65
CA ARG A 53 -6.18 6.68 13.37
C ARG A 53 -7.36 5.93 12.77
N GLU A 54 -8.14 5.25 13.61
CA GLU A 54 -9.35 4.58 13.18
C GLU A 54 -10.37 5.56 12.58
N LYS A 55 -10.68 6.63 13.31
CA LYS A 55 -11.62 7.68 12.90
C LYS A 55 -11.24 8.29 11.56
N HIS A 56 -9.95 8.53 11.33
CA HIS A 56 -9.46 9.16 10.10
C HIS A 56 -8.88 8.18 9.08
N GLY A 57 -9.09 6.87 9.23
CA GLY A 57 -8.68 5.89 8.21
C GLY A 57 -7.16 5.70 8.05
N LEU A 58 -6.38 6.19 9.01
CA LEU A 58 -4.92 6.09 9.02
C LEU A 58 -4.48 4.68 9.40
N SER A 59 -3.30 4.29 8.92
CA SER A 59 -2.65 3.04 9.29
C SER A 59 -2.20 3.06 10.75
N THR A 60 -2.13 1.89 11.40
CA THR A 60 -1.58 1.77 12.77
C THR A 60 -0.12 2.24 12.86
N ARG A 61 0.62 2.15 11.75
CA ARG A 61 2.02 2.60 11.64
C ARG A 61 2.18 4.09 11.36
N THR A 62 1.09 4.82 11.11
CA THR A 62 1.16 6.26 10.81
C THR A 62 1.68 7.00 12.03
N ARG A 63 2.82 7.69 11.85
CA ARG A 63 3.51 8.44 12.90
C ARG A 63 2.73 9.73 13.19
N LEU A 64 2.19 9.84 14.40
CA LEU A 64 1.48 11.04 14.88
C LEU A 64 2.43 12.00 15.60
N ILE A 65 3.66 12.10 15.09
CA ILE A 65 4.72 12.96 15.59
C ILE A 65 5.37 13.69 14.41
N GLY A 66 6.04 14.81 14.68
CA GLY A 66 6.84 15.56 13.71
C GLY A 66 7.98 14.72 13.13
N THR A 67 8.39 15.03 11.91
CA THR A 67 9.47 14.32 11.19
C THR A 67 10.80 14.41 11.94
N ALA A 68 11.17 15.60 12.44
CA ALA A 68 12.38 15.81 13.22
C ALA A 68 12.39 14.98 14.52
N THR A 69 11.27 14.99 15.25
CA THR A 69 11.09 14.15 16.44
C THR A 69 11.20 12.66 16.09
N ALA A 70 10.62 12.24 14.97
CA ALA A 70 10.69 10.86 14.53
C ALA A 70 12.09 10.42 14.08
N ALA A 71 12.90 11.34 13.55
CA ALA A 71 14.30 11.10 13.19
C ALA A 71 15.15 10.91 14.45
N ARG A 72 15.04 11.81 15.44
CA ARG A 72 15.75 11.70 16.73
C ARG A 72 15.42 10.40 17.46
N LEU A 73 14.16 10.00 17.49
CA LEU A 73 13.75 8.72 18.08
C LEU A 73 14.33 7.51 17.33
N SER A 74 14.50 7.63 16.01
CA SER A 74 15.12 6.57 15.21
C SER A 74 16.62 6.48 15.49
N GLU A 75 17.30 7.63 15.59
CA GLU A 75 18.73 7.70 15.91
C GLU A 75 19.01 7.11 17.30
N ALA A 76 18.27 7.56 18.32
CA ALA A 76 18.36 7.01 19.67
C ALA A 76 18.05 5.50 19.73
N TRP A 77 17.19 4.99 18.83
CA TRP A 77 16.93 3.56 18.75
C TRP A 77 18.15 2.79 18.23
N TYR A 78 18.84 3.31 17.22
CA TYR A 78 20.03 2.64 16.66
C TYR A 78 21.24 2.72 17.60
N GLU A 79 21.37 3.78 18.39
CA GLU A 79 22.42 3.90 19.42
C GLU A 79 22.35 2.75 20.45
N HIS A 80 21.14 2.26 20.74
CA HIS A 80 20.87 1.16 21.68
C HIS A 80 20.25 -0.07 21.00
N GLU A 81 20.62 -0.33 19.74
CA GLU A 81 20.00 -1.35 18.90
C GLU A 81 20.04 -2.73 19.58
N THR A 82 21.20 -3.11 20.15
CA THR A 82 21.37 -4.43 20.77
C THR A 82 20.40 -4.64 21.94
N GLU A 83 20.29 -3.68 22.86
CA GLU A 83 19.36 -3.81 23.98
C GLU A 83 17.90 -3.76 23.51
N HIS A 84 17.60 -2.95 22.50
CA HIS A 84 16.26 -2.86 21.93
C HIS A 84 15.82 -4.16 21.24
N LEU A 85 16.70 -4.79 20.46
CA LEU A 85 16.44 -6.07 19.82
C LEU A 85 16.24 -7.18 20.87
N ALA A 86 17.07 -7.23 21.91
CA ALA A 86 16.90 -8.18 23.01
C ALA A 86 15.55 -8.00 23.74
N ARG A 87 15.13 -6.75 24.00
CA ARG A 87 13.81 -6.46 24.59
C ARG A 87 12.65 -6.84 23.67
N LEU A 88 12.78 -6.61 22.37
CA LEU A 88 11.75 -6.98 21.40
C LEU A 88 11.59 -8.49 21.28
N ASP A 89 12.70 -9.24 21.31
CA ASP A 89 12.67 -10.70 21.29
C ASP A 89 12.03 -11.26 22.57
N ALA A 90 12.41 -10.74 23.74
CA ALA A 90 11.81 -11.12 25.02
C ALA A 90 10.31 -10.80 25.09
N ALA A 91 9.85 -9.73 24.44
CA ALA A 91 8.44 -9.32 24.41
C ALA A 91 7.65 -9.91 23.23
N ARG A 92 8.24 -10.80 22.43
CA ARG A 92 7.66 -11.30 21.20
C ARG A 92 6.49 -12.25 21.46
N ASP A 93 5.28 -11.81 21.13
CA ASP A 93 4.07 -12.63 21.17
C ASP A 93 3.48 -12.80 19.75
N VAL A 94 3.66 -13.99 19.18
CA VAL A 94 3.21 -14.31 17.82
C VAL A 94 1.70 -14.47 17.71
N ASP A 95 1.03 -14.92 18.78
CA ASP A 95 -0.40 -15.18 18.77
C ASP A 95 -1.17 -13.87 18.95
N ALA A 96 -0.71 -12.99 19.83
CA ALA A 96 -1.22 -11.62 19.91
C ALA A 96 -1.02 -10.87 18.58
N ALA A 97 0.14 -11.03 17.92
CA ALA A 97 0.38 -10.44 16.61
C ALA A 97 -0.59 -10.96 15.53
N ARG A 98 -0.87 -12.27 15.51
CA ARG A 98 -1.87 -12.86 14.62
C ARG A 98 -3.27 -12.36 14.92
N ALA A 99 -3.68 -12.32 16.19
CA ALA A 99 -4.98 -11.81 16.62
C ALA A 99 -5.16 -10.32 16.25
N GLY A 100 -4.11 -9.52 16.39
CA GLY A 100 -4.10 -8.11 16.01
C GLY A 100 -4.13 -7.85 14.49
N ASN A 101 -3.81 -8.85 13.67
CA ASN A 101 -3.78 -8.75 12.20
C ASN A 101 -5.19 -8.88 11.59
N THR A 102 -6.10 -8.02 12.03
CA THR A 102 -7.51 -8.06 11.62
C THR A 102 -7.72 -7.58 10.17
N ALA A 103 -8.75 -8.11 9.51
CA ALA A 103 -9.16 -7.65 8.17
C ALA A 103 -9.47 -6.14 8.15
N ALA A 104 -10.04 -5.59 9.22
CA ALA A 104 -10.31 -4.16 9.36
C ALA A 104 -9.02 -3.32 9.38
N GLY A 105 -8.00 -3.78 10.13
CA GLY A 105 -6.68 -3.15 10.16
C GLY A 105 -5.95 -3.24 8.82
N GLN A 106 -6.05 -4.37 8.13
CA GLN A 106 -5.48 -4.57 6.79
C GLN A 106 -6.13 -3.66 5.74
N ARG A 107 -7.41 -3.35 5.89
CA ARG A 107 -8.20 -2.50 5.00
C ARG A 107 -8.28 -1.04 5.46
N ARG A 108 -7.38 -0.55 6.32
CA ARG A 108 -7.27 0.91 6.59
C ARG A 108 -7.02 1.65 5.27
N ALA A 109 -7.68 2.78 5.07
CA ALA A 109 -7.72 3.45 3.76
C ALA A 109 -6.31 3.79 3.27
N GLU A 110 -5.47 4.34 4.15
CA GLU A 110 -4.06 4.63 3.87
C GLU A 110 -3.28 3.38 3.39
N ARG A 111 -3.47 2.23 4.05
CA ARG A 111 -2.76 1.00 3.72
C ARG A 111 -3.21 0.43 2.37
N VAL A 112 -4.51 0.51 2.07
CA VAL A 112 -5.06 0.08 0.78
C VAL A 112 -4.52 0.98 -0.33
N ALA A 113 -4.57 2.30 -0.16
CA ALA A 113 -4.04 3.26 -1.13
C ALA A 113 -2.55 3.04 -1.40
N ARG A 114 -1.73 2.91 -0.35
CA ARG A 114 -0.28 2.62 -0.50
C ARG A 114 -0.01 1.29 -1.22
N ARG A 115 -0.85 0.26 -1.01
CA ARG A 115 -0.71 -1.02 -1.73
C ARG A 115 -1.02 -0.84 -3.22
N ILE A 116 -2.08 -0.10 -3.55
CA ILE A 116 -2.44 0.19 -4.94
C ILE A 116 -1.32 0.99 -5.60
N GLU A 117 -0.82 2.04 -4.96
CA GLU A 117 0.30 2.86 -5.45
C GLU A 117 1.57 2.01 -5.69
N ALA A 118 1.99 1.21 -4.71
CA ALA A 118 3.15 0.33 -4.87
C ALA A 118 2.96 -0.71 -5.98
N SER A 119 1.74 -1.22 -6.15
CA SER A 119 1.41 -2.13 -7.26
C SER A 119 1.45 -1.42 -8.60
N SER A 120 0.99 -0.18 -8.68
CA SER A 120 1.02 0.64 -9.90
C SER A 120 2.44 1.06 -10.26
N ALA A 121 3.28 1.41 -9.28
CA ALA A 121 4.69 1.75 -9.52
C ALA A 121 5.51 0.55 -10.03
N ARG A 122 5.11 -0.67 -9.67
CA ARG A 122 5.70 -1.93 -10.18
C ARG A 122 5.05 -2.42 -11.46
N ARG A 123 4.06 -1.72 -11.99
CA ARG A 123 3.35 -2.14 -13.19
C ARG A 123 4.28 -1.96 -14.39
N VAL A 124 4.74 -3.08 -14.94
CA VAL A 124 5.41 -3.11 -16.25
C VAL A 124 4.33 -3.29 -17.31
N ASP A 125 4.22 -2.33 -18.21
CA ASP A 125 3.43 -2.46 -19.44
C ASP A 125 4.33 -2.98 -20.56
N LEU A 126 3.74 -3.64 -21.55
CA LEU A 126 4.49 -4.16 -22.70
C LEU A 126 5.04 -2.99 -23.52
N ILE A 127 6.29 -3.11 -23.97
CA ILE A 127 6.86 -2.16 -24.93
C ILE A 127 6.28 -2.39 -26.33
N PRO A 128 6.32 -1.40 -27.23
CA PRO A 128 5.74 -1.52 -28.58
C PRO A 128 6.21 -2.76 -29.36
N ALA A 129 7.47 -3.16 -29.21
CA ALA A 129 8.01 -4.38 -29.84
C ALA A 129 7.34 -5.66 -29.33
N GLN A 130 7.09 -5.76 -28.02
CA GLN A 130 6.39 -6.91 -27.42
C GLN A 130 4.90 -6.93 -27.80
N VAL A 131 4.28 -5.76 -27.95
CA VAL A 131 2.91 -5.65 -28.46
C VAL A 131 2.85 -6.14 -29.92
N ALA A 132 3.81 -5.75 -30.75
CA ALA A 132 3.90 -6.22 -32.13
C ALA A 132 4.15 -7.73 -32.21
N GLU A 133 4.99 -8.29 -31.31
CA GLU A 133 5.28 -9.73 -31.24
C GLU A 133 4.03 -10.56 -30.87
N LEU A 134 3.12 -10.04 -30.04
CA LEU A 134 1.85 -10.72 -29.76
C LEU A 134 1.01 -10.89 -31.04
N GLY A 135 1.06 -9.92 -31.94
CA GLY A 135 0.22 -9.88 -33.14
C GLY A 135 -1.26 -9.69 -32.82
N ASP A 136 -2.12 -10.00 -33.79
CA ASP A 136 -3.57 -9.92 -33.61
C ASP A 136 -4.15 -11.20 -32.98
N LEU A 137 -5.45 -11.13 -32.68
CA LEU A 137 -6.20 -12.23 -32.07
C LEU A 137 -6.90 -13.13 -33.12
N THR A 138 -6.40 -13.20 -34.35
CA THR A 138 -6.98 -14.09 -35.37
C THR A 138 -6.46 -15.53 -35.25
N ASP A 139 -5.16 -15.68 -34.96
CA ASP A 139 -4.49 -16.95 -34.69
C ASP A 139 -4.34 -17.16 -33.17
N MET A 140 -5.33 -17.82 -32.55
CA MET A 140 -5.34 -18.05 -31.11
C MET A 140 -4.20 -18.95 -30.60
N GLN A 141 -3.77 -19.93 -31.41
CA GLN A 141 -2.73 -20.87 -31.01
C GLN A 141 -1.37 -20.19 -31.05
N GLY A 142 -1.00 -19.58 -32.18
CA GLY A 142 0.26 -18.84 -32.27
C GLY A 142 0.29 -17.62 -31.37
N TRP A 143 -0.85 -16.96 -31.12
CA TRP A 143 -0.93 -15.90 -30.10
C TRP A 143 -0.62 -16.44 -28.70
N ALA A 144 -1.17 -17.60 -28.32
CA ALA A 144 -0.92 -18.21 -27.02
C ALA A 144 0.56 -18.62 -26.86
N ASP A 145 1.19 -19.09 -27.92
CA ASP A 145 2.61 -19.47 -27.94
C ASP A 145 3.52 -18.24 -27.79
N ARG A 146 3.26 -17.17 -28.54
CA ARG A 146 3.97 -15.88 -28.42
C ARG A 146 3.78 -15.25 -27.03
N ALA A 147 2.56 -15.30 -26.50
CA ALA A 147 2.27 -14.81 -25.16
C ALA A 147 3.00 -15.61 -24.06
N ARG A 148 3.10 -16.95 -24.19
CA ARG A 148 3.91 -17.78 -23.29
C ARG A 148 5.40 -17.46 -23.39
N ALA A 149 5.93 -17.32 -24.61
CA ALA A 149 7.32 -16.95 -24.83
C ALA A 149 7.66 -15.59 -24.19
N LEU A 150 6.78 -14.60 -24.30
CA LEU A 150 6.95 -13.30 -23.63
C LEU A 150 6.93 -13.42 -22.11
N ILE A 151 6.02 -14.21 -21.53
CA ILE A 151 5.94 -14.42 -20.08
C ILE A 151 7.22 -15.06 -19.55
N GLU A 152 7.73 -16.08 -20.24
CA GLU A 152 8.92 -16.82 -19.84
C GLU A 152 10.20 -16.01 -20.03
N ARG A 153 10.34 -15.35 -21.19
CA ARG A 153 11.55 -14.59 -21.55
C ARG A 153 11.64 -13.26 -20.80
N ASP A 154 10.56 -12.50 -20.79
CA ASP A 154 10.57 -11.09 -20.36
C ASP A 154 9.88 -10.89 -19.00
N GLY A 155 9.37 -11.96 -18.39
CA GLY A 155 8.68 -11.91 -17.09
C GLY A 155 7.38 -11.09 -17.11
N VAL A 156 6.78 -10.86 -18.28
CA VAL A 156 5.57 -10.05 -18.40
C VAL A 156 4.40 -10.74 -17.71
N SER A 157 3.53 -9.94 -17.08
CA SER A 157 2.35 -10.48 -16.41
C SER A 157 1.19 -10.71 -17.39
N HIS A 158 0.33 -11.71 -17.10
CA HIS A 158 -0.94 -11.88 -17.81
C HIS A 158 -1.79 -10.60 -17.83
N ALA A 159 -1.72 -9.79 -16.78
CA ALA A 159 -2.45 -8.53 -16.69
C ALA A 159 -1.90 -7.47 -17.66
N ALA A 160 -0.58 -7.46 -17.90
CA ALA A 160 0.05 -6.55 -18.86
C ALA A 160 -0.34 -6.94 -20.30
N ILE A 161 -0.28 -8.23 -20.63
CA ILE A 161 -0.75 -8.76 -21.92
C ILE A 161 -2.23 -8.41 -22.13
N ALA A 162 -3.08 -8.64 -21.14
CA ALA A 162 -4.51 -8.36 -21.24
C ALA A 162 -4.77 -6.88 -21.59
N ARG A 163 -4.08 -5.94 -20.93
CA ARG A 163 -4.22 -4.51 -21.23
C ARG A 163 -3.72 -4.17 -22.63
N ALA A 164 -2.57 -4.69 -23.03
CA ALA A 164 -1.95 -4.41 -24.32
C ALA A 164 -2.86 -4.80 -25.50
N VAL A 165 -3.62 -5.88 -25.36
CA VAL A 165 -4.54 -6.38 -26.39
C VAL A 165 -6.02 -6.09 -26.11
N GLY A 166 -6.32 -5.21 -25.15
CA GLY A 166 -7.69 -4.75 -24.87
C GLY A 166 -8.64 -5.79 -24.24
N LEU A 167 -8.10 -6.78 -23.53
CA LEU A 167 -8.88 -7.79 -22.80
C LEU A 167 -9.25 -7.34 -21.40
N ALA A 168 -10.37 -7.87 -20.90
CA ALA A 168 -10.97 -7.45 -19.62
C ALA A 168 -10.03 -7.58 -18.40
N ASN A 169 -9.26 -8.67 -18.30
CA ASN A 169 -8.29 -8.87 -17.22
C ASN A 169 -7.30 -10.02 -17.54
N GLY A 170 -6.28 -10.17 -16.71
CA GLY A 170 -5.27 -11.22 -16.85
C GLY A 170 -5.80 -12.65 -16.76
N SER A 171 -6.94 -12.89 -16.10
CA SER A 171 -7.55 -14.22 -16.04
C SER A 171 -8.06 -14.68 -17.40
N VAL A 172 -8.44 -13.76 -18.29
CA VAL A 172 -8.81 -14.08 -19.68
C VAL A 172 -7.60 -14.61 -20.44
N VAL A 173 -6.43 -13.98 -20.28
CA VAL A 173 -5.17 -14.45 -20.89
C VAL A 173 -4.81 -15.83 -20.35
N TRP A 174 -4.84 -16.02 -19.03
CA TRP A 174 -4.57 -17.32 -18.41
C TRP A 174 -5.50 -18.43 -18.92
N ASN A 175 -6.81 -18.16 -19.02
CA ASN A 175 -7.77 -19.12 -19.56
C ASN A 175 -7.48 -19.48 -21.03
N ARG A 176 -7.02 -18.51 -21.84
CA ARG A 176 -6.63 -18.76 -23.24
C ARG A 176 -5.37 -19.62 -23.32
N LEU A 177 -4.34 -19.30 -22.54
CA LEU A 177 -3.10 -20.11 -22.49
C LEU A 177 -3.36 -21.55 -22.03
N ARG A 178 -4.36 -21.75 -21.16
CA ARG A 178 -4.77 -23.09 -20.72
C ARG A 178 -5.60 -23.83 -21.77
N ARG A 179 -6.38 -23.11 -22.58
CA ARG A 179 -7.23 -23.67 -23.64
C ARG A 179 -6.43 -24.04 -24.89
N TYR A 180 -5.36 -23.30 -25.17
CA TYR A 180 -4.44 -23.52 -26.29
C TYR A 180 -3.07 -23.89 -25.70
N PRO A 181 -2.79 -25.18 -25.43
CA PRO A 181 -1.51 -25.63 -24.90
C PRO A 181 -0.39 -25.45 -25.95
N PRO A 182 0.90 -25.40 -25.53
CA PRO A 182 2.01 -25.29 -26.48
C PRO A 182 2.03 -26.46 -27.47
N VAL A 183 2.37 -26.14 -28.73
CA VAL A 183 2.55 -27.11 -29.83
C VAL A 183 4.03 -27.32 -30.10
#